data_AF-A0A5C7V4J2-F1
#
_entry.id   AF-A0A5C7V4J2-F1
#
_cell.length_a   1.000
_cell.length_b   1.000
_cell.length_c   1.000
_cell.angle_alpha   90.00
_cell.angle_beta   90.00
_cell.angle_gamma   90.00
#
_symmetry.space_group_name_H-M   'P 1'
#
loop_
_entity.id
_entity.type
_entity.pdbx_description
1 polymer ?
#
loop_
_entity_poly.entity_id
_entity_poly.type
_entity_poly.pdbx_seq_one_letter_code
_entity_poly.pdbx_strand_id
1 'polypeptide(L)'
;MKLSIARLSIGAAVLGAAVGAQAACYTVLGPKGQILSESPNPPVDMSLPLHLSVPERFGPGAHMVFGLLDAPCGQEVELHDGGALTPAALRPDSRRVRTPRRDRE
;
A
#
# COMPACT_ATOMS: atom_id res chain seq x y z
N MET A 1 39.12 1.27 -51.34
CA MET A 1 38.80 1.90 -50.05
C MET A 1 37.94 0.94 -49.23
N LYS A 2 38.50 0.49 -48.10
CA LYS A 2 37.87 -0.02 -46.86
C LYS A 2 36.58 -0.88 -46.99
N LEU A 3 36.74 -2.20 -46.90
CA LEU A 3 35.72 -3.09 -46.32
C LEU A 3 35.50 -2.66 -44.87
N SER A 4 34.26 -2.34 -44.48
CA SER A 4 33.90 -2.15 -43.06
C SER A 4 32.92 -3.24 -42.65
N ILE A 5 33.39 -4.01 -41.67
CA ILE A 5 32.85 -5.26 -41.17
C ILE A 5 31.56 -4.95 -40.40
N ALA A 6 30.42 -5.35 -40.95
CA ALA A 6 29.29 -5.71 -40.11
C ALA A 6 29.68 -7.00 -39.37
N ARG A 7 29.56 -7.05 -38.04
CA ARG A 7 28.89 -8.13 -37.26
C ARG A 7 28.86 -7.81 -35.76
N LEU A 8 27.64 -7.86 -35.24
CA LEU A 8 27.21 -8.28 -33.90
C LEU A 8 27.90 -7.70 -32.67
N SER A 9 27.17 -6.81 -32.00
CA SER A 9 26.63 -7.12 -30.67
C SER A 9 25.62 -6.05 -30.28
N ILE A 10 24.39 -6.16 -30.78
CA ILE A 10 23.23 -5.48 -30.18
C ILE A 10 22.93 -6.25 -28.90
N GLY A 11 23.69 -5.94 -27.84
CA GLY A 11 23.31 -6.32 -26.48
C GLY A 11 22.12 -5.45 -26.10
N ALA A 12 20.92 -5.89 -26.47
CA ALA A 12 19.69 -5.29 -25.99
C ALA A 12 19.63 -5.51 -24.47
N ALA A 13 20.09 -4.52 -23.71
CA ALA A 13 19.84 -4.44 -22.28
C ALA A 13 18.32 -4.30 -22.10
N VAL A 14 17.65 -5.43 -21.88
CA VAL A 14 16.25 -5.45 -21.45
C VAL A 14 16.24 -4.88 -20.03
N LEU A 15 16.02 -3.57 -19.90
CA LEU A 15 15.62 -2.96 -18.65
C LEU A 15 14.25 -3.54 -18.30
N GLY A 16 14.23 -4.56 -17.43
CA GLY A 16 13.01 -5.08 -16.85
C GLY A 16 12.34 -3.97 -16.06
N ALA A 17 11.22 -3.45 -16.55
CA ALA A 17 10.34 -2.62 -15.76
C ALA A 17 9.81 -3.50 -14.62
N ALA A 18 10.32 -3.29 -13.41
CA ALA A 18 9.78 -3.93 -12.21
C ALA A 18 8.35 -3.41 -12.04
N VAL A 19 7.36 -4.21 -12.45
CA VAL A 19 5.96 -3.99 -12.11
C VAL A 19 5.85 -4.29 -10.62
N GLY A 20 6.00 -3.25 -9.81
CA GLY A 20 5.75 -3.31 -8.37
C GLY A 20 4.29 -3.68 -8.13
N ALA A 21 4.01 -4.41 -7.05
CA ALA A 21 2.64 -4.74 -6.66
C ALA A 21 1.81 -3.46 -6.51
N GLN A 22 0.88 -3.21 -7.42
CA GLN A 22 0.04 -2.03 -7.38
C GLN A 22 -1.11 -2.21 -6.38
N ALA A 23 -0.89 -1.76 -5.14
CA ALA A 23 -1.99 -1.41 -4.25
C ALA A 23 -2.56 -0.05 -4.68
N ALA A 24 -3.87 0.12 -4.59
CA ALA A 24 -4.48 1.43 -4.81
C ALA A 24 -3.98 2.42 -3.75
N CYS A 25 -3.93 1.99 -2.47
CA CYS A 25 -3.37 2.77 -1.37
C CYS A 25 -2.57 1.88 -0.42
N TYR A 26 -1.47 2.43 0.11
CA TYR A 26 -0.69 1.85 1.20
C TYR A 26 -1.06 2.59 2.48
N THR A 27 -1.67 1.92 3.44
CA THR A 27 -2.01 2.49 4.75
C THR A 27 -1.16 1.84 5.83
N VAL A 28 -0.40 2.64 6.57
CA VAL A 28 0.38 2.19 7.72
C VAL A 28 -0.41 2.48 8.99
N LEU A 29 -0.64 1.43 9.77
CA LEU A 29 -1.33 1.49 11.04
C LEU A 29 -0.33 1.37 12.19
N GLY A 30 -0.51 2.19 13.22
CA GLY A 30 0.24 2.09 14.47
C GLY A 30 -0.26 0.94 15.35
N PRO A 31 0.38 0.72 16.51
CA PRO A 31 0.04 -0.39 17.42
C PRO A 31 -1.38 -0.32 17.99
N LYS A 32 -2.03 0.85 17.93
CA LYS A 32 -3.42 1.07 18.38
C LYS A 32 -4.41 1.14 17.20
N GLY A 33 -3.97 0.80 15.98
CA GLY A 33 -4.80 0.86 14.78
C GLY A 33 -5.03 2.28 14.24
N GLN A 34 -4.30 3.29 14.72
CA GLN A 34 -4.35 4.63 14.16
C GLN A 34 -3.59 4.70 12.83
N ILE A 35 -4.07 5.50 11.87
CA ILE A 35 -3.37 5.72 10.60
C ILE A 35 -2.17 6.61 10.84
N LEU A 36 -0.97 6.09 10.55
CA LEU A 36 0.30 6.83 10.60
C LEU A 36 0.70 7.39 9.23
N SER A 37 0.29 6.73 8.16
CA SER A 37 0.58 7.15 6.79
C SER A 37 -0.42 6.51 5.83
N GLU A 38 -0.85 7.27 4.82
CA GLU A 38 -1.64 6.77 3.69
C GLU A 38 -1.09 7.40 2.41
N SER A 39 -0.75 6.59 1.41
CA SER A 39 -0.15 7.08 0.17
C SER A 39 -0.42 6.12 -1.00
N PRO A 40 -0.53 6.62 -2.24
CA PRO A 40 -0.54 5.77 -3.44
C PRO A 40 0.83 5.14 -3.74
N ASN A 41 1.91 5.61 -3.12
CA ASN A 41 3.26 5.06 -3.26
C ASN A 41 3.67 4.29 -1.99
N PRO A 42 4.45 3.20 -2.12
CA PRO A 42 4.90 2.46 -0.96
C PRO A 42 5.77 3.34 -0.06
N PRO A 43 5.41 3.50 1.22
CA PRO A 43 6.14 4.37 2.14
C PRO A 43 7.39 3.69 2.74
N VAL A 44 7.71 2.46 2.38
CA VAL A 44 8.91 1.75 2.88
C VAL A 44 9.64 1.10 1.72
N ASP A 45 10.88 0.65 1.95
CA ASP A 45 11.58 -0.18 0.98
C ASP A 45 10.88 -1.54 0.86
N MET A 46 10.34 -1.80 -0.33
CA MET A 46 9.64 -3.04 -0.68
C MET A 46 10.59 -4.16 -1.11
N SER A 47 11.90 -3.90 -1.18
CA SER A 47 12.94 -4.91 -1.37
C SER A 47 13.17 -5.73 -0.10
N LEU A 48 12.72 -5.20 1.05
CA LEU A 48 12.81 -5.82 2.36
C LEU A 48 11.44 -6.37 2.78
N PRO A 49 11.42 -7.43 3.62
CA PRO A 49 10.18 -7.88 4.25
C PRO A 49 9.52 -6.77 5.08
N LEU A 50 8.20 -6.59 4.92
CA LEU A 50 7.44 -5.53 5.58
C LEU A 50 7.51 -5.56 7.11
N HIS A 51 7.62 -6.75 7.70
CA HIS A 51 7.74 -6.91 9.15
C HIS A 51 9.08 -6.36 9.69
N LEU A 52 10.04 -6.06 8.82
CA LEU A 52 11.28 -5.37 9.14
C LEU A 52 11.18 -3.89 8.77
N SER A 53 10.87 -3.59 7.50
CA SER A 53 10.92 -2.22 6.98
C SER A 53 9.82 -1.30 7.54
N VAL A 54 8.64 -1.83 7.88
CA VAL A 54 7.56 -1.03 8.49
C VAL A 54 7.89 -0.64 9.92
N PRO A 55 8.25 -1.55 10.84
CA PRO A 55 8.64 -1.16 12.19
C PRO A 55 9.91 -0.31 12.25
N GLU A 56 10.86 -0.50 11.33
CA GLU A 56 12.07 0.34 11.23
C GLU A 56 11.71 1.81 10.98
N ARG A 57 10.78 2.08 10.05
CA ARG A 57 10.38 3.46 9.71
C ARG A 57 9.34 4.06 10.65
N PHE A 58 8.37 3.26 11.11
CA PHE A 58 7.17 3.74 11.81
C PHE A 58 7.08 3.35 13.28
N GLY A 59 8.03 2.55 13.78
CA GLY A 59 8.10 2.13 15.17
C GLY A 59 7.46 0.76 15.45
N PRO A 60 7.70 0.21 16.66
CA PRO A 60 7.27 -1.13 17.02
C PRO A 60 5.75 -1.29 17.01
N GLY A 61 5.27 -2.42 16.47
CA GLY A 61 3.84 -2.74 16.35
C GLY A 61 3.13 -2.07 15.18
N ALA A 62 3.84 -1.25 14.39
CA ALA A 62 3.32 -0.74 13.14
C ALA A 62 3.21 -1.86 12.09
N HIS A 63 2.15 -1.82 11.28
CA HIS A 63 1.93 -2.74 10.18
C HIS A 63 1.28 -2.03 8.99
N MET A 64 1.52 -2.55 7.78
CA MET A 64 1.00 -1.97 6.54
C MET A 64 -0.14 -2.81 5.98
N VAL A 65 -1.17 -2.14 5.48
CA VAL A 65 -2.32 -2.71 4.80
C VAL A 65 -2.39 -2.16 3.38
N PHE A 66 -2.72 -3.02 2.43
CA PHE A 66 -2.88 -2.68 1.02
C PHE A 66 -4.37 -2.55 0.68
N GLY A 67 -4.79 -1.34 0.29
CA GLY A 67 -6.12 -1.07 -0.22
C GLY A 67 -6.23 -1.36 -1.71
N LEU A 68 -7.38 -1.87 -2.15
CA LEU A 68 -7.67 -2.21 -3.55
C LEU A 68 -8.66 -1.23 -4.21
N LEU A 69 -9.21 -0.28 -3.45
CA LEU A 69 -10.29 0.59 -3.91
C LEU A 69 -9.76 1.99 -4.25
N ASP A 70 -10.28 2.55 -5.34
CA ASP A 70 -10.10 3.92 -5.88
C ASP A 70 -10.63 5.02 -4.93
N ALA A 71 -10.66 4.75 -3.62
CA ALA A 71 -10.89 5.79 -2.64
C ALA A 71 -9.67 6.73 -2.69
N PRO A 72 -9.86 8.05 -2.57
CA PRO A 72 -8.73 8.99 -2.53
C PRO A 72 -7.78 8.59 -1.39
N CYS A 73 -6.57 8.13 -1.75
CA CYS A 73 -5.53 7.69 -0.84
C CYS A 73 -5.01 8.86 -0.02
N GLY A 74 -5.69 9.12 1.09
CA GLY A 74 -5.63 10.40 1.78
C GLY A 74 -6.21 11.53 0.93
N GLN A 75 -6.80 12.50 1.60
CA GLN A 75 -7.04 13.82 1.06
C GLN A 75 -6.13 14.78 1.83
N GLU A 76 -5.47 15.70 1.15
CA GLU A 76 -4.94 16.90 1.80
C GLU A 76 -6.15 17.55 2.47
N VAL A 77 -6.19 17.49 3.80
CA VAL A 77 -7.28 18.08 4.56
C VAL A 77 -7.09 19.59 4.43
N GLU A 78 -7.66 20.18 3.39
CA GLU A 78 -7.92 21.61 3.37
C GLU A 78 -8.89 21.83 4.54
N LEU A 79 -8.33 22.24 5.68
CA LEU A 79 -9.07 22.68 6.85
C LEU A 79 -9.84 23.94 6.46
N HIS A 80 -10.96 23.77 5.76
CA HIS A 80 -11.85 24.87 5.46
C HIS A 80 -12.54 25.27 6.76
N ASP A 81 -12.38 26.56 7.05
CA ASP A 81 -12.83 27.29 8.23
C ASP A 81 -14.16 26.78 8.83
N GLY A 82 -14.13 26.58 10.14
CA GLY A 82 -15.29 26.77 10.99
C GLY A 82 -16.46 25.81 10.83
N GLY A 83 -16.33 24.62 11.42
CA GLY A 83 -17.48 23.98 12.08
C GLY A 83 -17.95 22.66 11.49
N ALA A 84 -17.20 21.59 11.76
CA ALA A 84 -17.77 20.34 12.28
C ALA A 84 -16.61 19.38 12.55
N LEU A 85 -16.37 19.04 13.82
CA LEU A 85 -15.62 17.83 14.15
C LEU A 85 -16.47 16.64 13.70
N THR A 86 -16.30 16.18 12.46
CA THR A 86 -16.82 14.89 12.05
C THR A 86 -15.90 13.84 12.67
N PRO A 87 -16.40 13.02 13.62
CA PRO A 87 -15.61 11.89 14.07
C PRO A 87 -15.42 10.99 12.85
N ALA A 88 -14.15 10.65 12.59
CA ALA A 88 -13.76 9.58 11.68
C ALA A 88 -14.75 8.44 11.87
N ALA A 89 -15.45 8.08 10.79
CA ALA A 89 -16.59 7.19 10.83
C ALA A 89 -16.26 5.94 11.64
N LEU A 90 -16.76 5.90 12.88
CA LEU A 90 -17.00 4.67 13.60
C LEU A 90 -18.10 3.97 12.78
N ARG A 91 -17.71 3.22 11.74
CA ARG A 91 -18.67 2.39 11.02
C ARG A 91 -19.22 1.42 12.07
N PRO A 92 -20.55 1.34 12.28
CA PRO A 92 -21.08 0.29 13.10
C PRO A 92 -20.64 -1.04 12.49
N ASP A 93 -19.94 -1.82 13.31
CA ASP A 93 -19.62 -3.21 13.08
C ASP A 93 -20.90 -3.89 12.58
N SER A 94 -20.97 -4.16 11.28
CA SER A 94 -21.98 -5.03 10.72
C SER A 94 -21.53 -6.43 11.11
N ARG A 95 -21.85 -6.76 12.36
CA ARG A 95 -21.77 -8.07 12.98
C ARG A 95 -22.28 -9.06 11.95
N ARG A 96 -21.37 -9.67 11.18
CA ARG A 96 -21.71 -10.81 10.33
C ARG A 96 -22.15 -11.87 11.32
N VAL A 97 -23.47 -12.05 11.42
CA VAL A 97 -24.07 -13.19 12.10
C VAL A 97 -23.49 -14.41 11.42
N ARG A 98 -22.45 -15.01 12.02
CA ARG A 98 -22.00 -16.35 11.68
C ARG A 98 -23.16 -17.24 12.06
N THR A 99 -23.96 -17.64 11.08
CA THR A 99 -24.88 -18.76 11.26
C THR A 99 -24.04 -19.97 11.70
N PRO A 100 -24.40 -20.67 12.78
CA PRO A 100 -23.69 -21.87 13.16
C PRO A 100 -23.83 -22.89 12.03
N ARG A 101 -22.69 -23.43 11.61
CA ARG A 101 -22.58 -24.50 10.61
C ARG A 101 -23.15 -25.77 11.22
N ARG A 102 -24.47 -25.95 11.13
CA ARG A 102 -25.11 -27.25 10.92
C ARG A 102 -24.58 -27.69 9.53
N ASP A 103 -23.88 -28.81 9.33
CA ASP A 103 -24.22 -30.17 9.72
C ASP A 103 -22.95 -31.05 9.73
N ARG A 104 -22.87 -31.95 10.71
CA ARG A 104 -22.14 -33.22 10.62
C ARG A 104 -23.07 -34.27 11.21
N GLU A 105 -23.87 -34.87 10.33
CA GLU A 105 -24.45 -36.19 10.51
C GLU A 105 -23.81 -37.12 9.50
#